data_AF-A0A434R5U6-F1
#
_entry.id   AF-A0A434R5U6-F1
#
_cell.length_a   1.000
_cell.length_b   1.000
_cell.length_c   1.000
_cell.angle_alpha   90.00
_cell.angle_beta   90.00
_cell.angle_gamma   90.00
#
_symmetry.space_group_name_H-M   'P 1'
#
loop_
_entity.id
_entity.type
_entity.pdbx_description
1 polymer ?
#
loop_
_entity_poly.entity_id
_entity_poly.type
_entity_poly.pdbx_seq_one_letter_code
_entity_poly.pdbx_strand_id
1 'polypeptide(L)'
;IKGRTIHAFHTEGAGGGHAPDIIKVCGLPNVIPSSTNPTRPYTVNTLAEHLDMLMVCHHLSPSIPEDIAFAESRIRKETIAAEDILHDIGAFSIISSDSQAMGRVGEVGIRCWQTADKMKRQRGALAEETGDNDNFRVRRYIAKYTINPAIAHGLSKEIGSVTAGKRADLVLWNPAFFGVKPEMVLVGGTIAAAPMGDPNASIPTPQPMHYRPMFGAYGKALTNSSVTFVSKAAFDAGLQGRLGVEKAMVAVENTRGGIGKHSMVLNDATPHVEVDPETYE
;
A
#
# COMPACT_ATOMS: atom_id res chain seq x y z
N ILE A 1 -2.82 23.61 0.24
CA ILE A 1 -3.55 23.02 -0.93
C ILE A 1 -4.99 23.54 -1.19
N LYS A 2 -5.49 24.56 -0.47
CA LYS A 2 -6.83 25.18 -0.65
C LYS A 2 -8.01 24.19 -0.56
N GLY A 3 -7.99 23.28 0.42
CA GLY A 3 -9.10 22.34 0.69
C GLY A 3 -9.35 21.26 -0.37
N ARG A 4 -8.61 21.27 -1.48
CA ARG A 4 -8.72 20.27 -2.54
C ARG A 4 -8.24 18.91 -2.04
N THR A 5 -8.96 17.84 -2.37
CA THR A 5 -8.52 16.45 -2.19
C THR A 5 -7.08 16.27 -2.65
N ILE A 6 -6.27 15.51 -1.93
CA ILE A 6 -4.94 15.08 -2.38
C ILE A 6 -4.58 13.74 -1.74
N HIS A 7 -3.86 12.90 -2.45
CA HIS A 7 -3.20 11.72 -1.87
C HIS A 7 -1.79 12.14 -1.45
N ALA A 8 -1.50 12.08 -0.15
CA ALA A 8 -0.16 12.29 0.38
C ALA A 8 0.58 10.94 0.47
N PHE A 9 1.67 10.79 -0.28
CA PHE A 9 2.58 9.64 -0.17
C PHE A 9 3.46 9.73 1.06
N HIS A 10 3.91 8.56 1.54
CA HIS A 10 4.87 8.37 2.65
C HIS A 10 4.72 9.44 3.74
N THR A 11 3.50 9.57 4.26
CA THR A 11 3.02 10.73 5.03
C THR A 11 3.78 10.90 6.34
N GLU A 12 4.40 9.87 6.87
CA GLU A 12 5.29 9.97 8.04
C GLU A 12 6.52 10.85 7.76
N GLY A 13 7.07 10.79 6.54
CA GLY A 13 8.09 11.71 6.05
C GLY A 13 9.47 11.11 5.75
N ALA A 14 9.81 9.91 6.22
CA ALA A 14 11.09 9.27 5.88
C ALA A 14 11.25 9.13 4.36
N GLY A 15 10.20 8.69 3.66
CA GLY A 15 10.15 8.62 2.20
C GLY A 15 10.14 9.98 1.49
N GLY A 16 9.85 11.08 2.19
CA GLY A 16 9.85 12.43 1.64
C GLY A 16 8.74 13.33 2.21
N GLY A 17 9.06 14.59 2.48
CA GLY A 17 8.09 15.56 2.96
C GLY A 17 8.73 16.74 3.66
N HIS A 18 7.89 17.66 4.14
CA HIS A 18 8.32 18.76 4.99
C HIS A 18 8.88 18.21 6.31
N ALA A 19 10.14 18.51 6.63
CA ALA A 19 10.78 18.07 7.87
C ALA A 19 10.53 19.07 9.01
N PRO A 20 10.22 18.63 10.24
CA PRO A 20 9.96 17.23 10.64
C PRO A 20 8.48 16.82 10.53
N ASP A 21 7.60 17.72 10.08
CA ASP A 21 6.19 17.73 10.50
C ASP A 21 5.16 17.38 9.42
N ILE A 22 5.58 16.81 8.28
CA ILE A 22 4.67 16.37 7.23
C ILE A 22 3.57 15.43 7.73
N ILE A 23 3.83 14.61 8.77
CA ILE A 23 2.88 13.68 9.35
C ILE A 23 1.57 14.33 9.83
N LYS A 24 1.60 15.64 10.14
CA LYS A 24 0.41 16.43 10.52
C LYS A 24 -0.70 16.37 9.47
N VAL A 25 -0.37 16.17 8.20
CA VAL A 25 -1.38 16.15 7.12
C VAL A 25 -2.36 14.97 7.23
N CYS A 26 -2.04 13.93 8.03
CA CYS A 26 -2.97 12.83 8.25
C CYS A 26 -4.24 13.25 9.02
N GLY A 27 -4.19 14.36 9.77
CA GLY A 27 -5.34 14.96 10.44
C GLY A 27 -6.27 15.76 9.53
N LEU A 28 -5.85 16.07 8.30
CA LEU A 28 -6.61 16.94 7.40
C LEU A 28 -7.73 16.20 6.64
N PRO A 29 -8.96 16.73 6.58
CA PRO A 29 -10.12 16.02 6.02
C PRO A 29 -10.03 15.80 4.50
N ASN A 30 -9.30 16.67 3.79
CA ASN A 30 -9.11 16.60 2.35
C ASN A 30 -7.83 15.85 1.94
N VAL A 31 -7.09 15.27 2.89
CA VAL A 31 -5.89 14.48 2.62
C VAL A 31 -6.23 13.00 2.77
N ILE A 32 -5.77 12.21 1.80
CA ILE A 32 -5.76 10.75 1.87
C ILE A 32 -4.31 10.34 2.15
N PRO A 33 -3.96 10.02 3.40
CA PRO A 33 -2.58 9.72 3.78
C PRO A 33 -2.23 8.25 3.52
N SER A 34 -1.07 8.02 2.92
CA SER A 34 -0.47 6.69 2.80
C SER A 34 0.92 6.62 3.40
N SER A 35 1.31 5.40 3.80
CA SER A 35 2.69 5.04 4.11
C SER A 35 3.31 4.24 2.99
N THR A 36 4.63 4.33 2.87
CA THR A 36 5.44 3.37 2.13
C THR A 36 5.99 2.34 3.11
N ASN A 37 6.45 1.19 2.60
CA ASN A 37 6.58 0.01 3.45
C ASN A 37 7.90 -0.19 4.22
N PRO A 38 9.04 0.50 3.98
CA PRO A 38 10.24 0.22 4.76
C PRO A 38 10.16 0.63 6.23
N THR A 39 9.40 1.67 6.58
CA THR A 39 9.20 2.09 7.97
C THR A 39 8.25 1.16 8.73
N ARG A 40 7.67 0.14 8.07
CA ARG A 40 6.53 -0.62 8.56
C ARG A 40 6.94 -2.03 9.02
N PRO A 41 6.63 -2.44 10.26
CA PRO A 41 6.50 -1.56 11.41
C PRO A 41 7.86 -0.99 11.84
N TYR A 42 7.86 -0.12 12.84
CA TYR A 42 9.09 0.28 13.50
C TYR A 42 9.77 -0.92 14.21
N THR A 43 11.03 -1.20 13.86
CA THR A 43 11.87 -2.26 14.43
C THR A 43 13.24 -1.71 14.84
N VAL A 44 14.04 -2.54 15.52
CA VAL A 44 15.38 -2.16 16.01
C VAL A 44 16.36 -1.75 14.90
N ASN A 45 16.20 -2.26 13.68
CA ASN A 45 17.08 -1.94 12.54
C ASN A 45 16.53 -0.83 11.65
N THR A 46 15.29 -0.38 11.86
CA THR A 46 14.61 0.54 10.93
C THR A 46 15.42 1.83 10.75
N LEU A 47 15.92 2.44 11.81
CA LEU A 47 16.65 3.72 11.72
C LEU A 47 17.97 3.58 10.95
N ALA A 48 18.79 2.60 11.33
CA ALA A 48 20.09 2.38 10.69
C ALA A 48 19.92 2.07 9.19
N GLU A 49 18.96 1.20 8.84
CA GLU A 49 18.66 0.88 7.45
C GLU A 49 18.22 2.12 6.65
N HIS A 50 17.38 2.98 7.24
CA HIS A 50 16.83 4.13 6.52
C HIS A 50 17.84 5.26 6.33
N LEU A 51 18.76 5.45 7.28
CA LEU A 51 19.81 6.46 7.14
C LEU A 51 20.68 6.12 5.92
N ASP A 52 21.21 4.88 5.86
CA ASP A 52 22.02 4.42 4.73
C ASP A 52 21.23 4.45 3.41
N MET A 53 19.97 3.99 3.43
CA MET A 53 19.11 4.00 2.25
C MET A 53 18.89 5.42 1.71
N LEU A 54 18.59 6.39 2.58
CA LEU A 54 18.37 7.78 2.20
C LEU A 54 19.64 8.39 1.63
N MET A 55 20.79 8.15 2.25
CA MET A 55 22.08 8.62 1.76
C MET A 55 22.38 8.10 0.35
N VAL A 56 22.14 6.81 0.09
CA VAL A 56 22.32 6.22 -1.24
C VAL A 56 21.31 6.79 -2.25
N CYS A 57 20.01 6.83 -1.91
CA CYS A 57 18.97 7.30 -2.83
C CYS A 57 19.14 8.78 -3.23
N HIS A 58 19.67 9.60 -2.34
CA HIS A 58 19.87 11.03 -2.57
C HIS A 58 21.31 11.40 -2.97
N HIS A 59 22.20 10.42 -3.17
CA HIS A 59 23.61 10.65 -3.51
C HIS A 59 24.32 11.58 -2.51
N LEU A 60 24.02 11.42 -1.23
CA LEU A 60 24.59 12.23 -0.13
C LEU A 60 25.95 11.69 0.29
N SER A 61 26.79 12.56 0.85
CA SER A 61 28.10 12.21 1.36
C SER A 61 28.16 12.20 2.89
N PRO A 62 28.67 11.12 3.53
CA PRO A 62 28.90 11.11 4.98
C PRO A 62 30.03 12.06 5.41
N SER A 63 30.77 12.65 4.46
CA SER A 63 31.80 13.65 4.76
C SER A 63 31.28 15.09 4.77
N ILE A 64 30.02 15.33 4.36
CA ILE A 64 29.42 16.66 4.30
C ILE A 64 28.43 16.80 5.48
N PRO A 65 28.68 17.70 6.45
CA PRO A 65 27.82 17.86 7.62
C PRO A 65 26.37 18.20 7.28
N GLU A 66 26.13 19.01 6.24
CA GLU A 66 24.81 19.41 5.79
C GLU A 66 24.00 18.23 5.21
N ASP A 67 24.69 17.28 4.57
CA ASP A 67 24.08 16.05 4.05
C ASP A 67 23.64 15.12 5.19
N ILE A 68 24.45 15.01 6.25
CA ILE A 68 24.10 14.29 7.47
C ILE A 68 22.92 14.96 8.16
N ALA A 69 22.97 16.28 8.34
CA ALA A 69 21.89 17.04 8.98
C ALA A 69 20.57 16.90 8.21
N PHE A 70 20.61 16.92 6.88
CA PHE A 70 19.44 16.64 6.04
C PHE A 70 18.91 15.22 6.26
N ALA A 71 19.77 14.21 6.29
CA ALA A 71 19.38 12.83 6.51
C ALA A 71 18.75 12.62 7.90
N GLU A 72 19.37 13.17 8.95
CA GLU A 72 18.87 13.11 10.33
C GLU A 72 17.55 13.87 10.51
N SER A 73 17.35 15.00 9.82
CA SER A 73 16.07 15.72 9.82
C SER A 73 14.91 14.89 9.26
N ARG A 74 15.23 13.90 8.41
CA ARG A 74 14.26 13.11 7.66
C ARG A 74 14.00 11.73 8.25
N ILE A 75 15.02 11.08 8.81
CA ILE A 75 14.90 9.76 9.45
C ILE A 75 14.73 9.93 10.96
N ARG A 76 13.47 10.01 11.41
CA ARG A 76 13.13 10.32 12.80
C ARG A 76 12.47 9.12 13.47
N LYS A 77 12.95 8.75 14.66
CA LYS A 77 12.42 7.62 15.42
C LYS A 77 10.99 7.88 15.88
N GLU A 78 10.73 9.11 16.28
CA GLU A 78 9.51 9.61 16.91
C GLU A 78 8.35 9.46 15.92
N THR A 79 8.49 10.02 14.71
CA THR A 79 7.45 9.96 13.69
C THR A 79 7.27 8.55 13.10
N ILE A 80 8.34 7.76 12.94
CA ILE A 80 8.27 6.35 12.52
C ILE A 80 7.51 5.51 13.56
N ALA A 81 7.73 5.75 14.86
CA ALA A 81 6.99 5.09 15.93
C ALA A 81 5.52 5.55 15.99
N ALA A 82 5.27 6.85 15.83
CA ALA A 82 3.91 7.41 15.78
C ALA A 82 3.11 6.86 14.60
N GLU A 83 3.74 6.65 13.44
CA GLU A 83 3.12 6.09 12.24
C GLU A 83 2.50 4.70 12.48
N ASP A 84 3.11 3.85 13.32
CA ASP A 84 2.51 2.56 13.71
C ASP A 84 1.16 2.74 14.41
N ILE A 85 1.11 3.67 15.37
CA ILE A 85 -0.09 3.96 16.17
C ILE A 85 -1.16 4.62 15.27
N LEU A 86 -0.75 5.57 14.43
CA LEU A 86 -1.63 6.26 13.48
C LEU A 86 -2.25 5.30 12.46
N HIS A 87 -1.56 4.21 12.10
CA HIS A 87 -2.18 3.12 11.34
C HIS A 87 -3.24 2.37 12.14
N ASP A 88 -2.95 2.01 13.39
CA ASP A 88 -3.82 1.19 14.23
C ASP A 88 -5.12 1.92 14.60
N ILE A 89 -5.07 3.25 14.77
CA ILE A 89 -6.27 4.08 15.01
C ILE A 89 -7.00 4.51 13.73
N GLY A 90 -6.47 4.17 12.54
CA GLY A 90 -7.09 4.52 11.26
C GLY A 90 -6.86 5.97 10.81
N ALA A 91 -5.85 6.66 11.33
CA ALA A 91 -5.43 7.98 10.84
C ALA A 91 -4.57 7.89 9.57
N PHE A 92 -3.92 6.75 9.31
CA PHE A 92 -3.32 6.44 8.02
C PHE A 92 -4.20 5.45 7.24
N SER A 93 -4.46 5.75 5.97
CA SER A 93 -5.53 5.09 5.22
C SER A 93 -5.04 4.07 4.22
N ILE A 94 -3.78 4.18 3.77
CA ILE A 94 -3.20 3.34 2.72
C ILE A 94 -1.79 2.89 3.09
N ILE A 95 -1.41 1.69 2.66
CA ILE A 95 -0.02 1.21 2.65
C ILE A 95 0.35 0.90 1.21
N SER A 96 1.48 1.45 0.75
CA SER A 96 2.06 1.26 -0.58
C SER A 96 3.51 0.76 -0.46
N SER A 97 4.16 0.48 -1.59
CA SER A 97 5.54 0.01 -1.61
C SER A 97 6.55 1.15 -1.57
N ASP A 98 6.52 2.00 -2.60
CA ASP A 98 7.63 2.83 -3.12
C ASP A 98 8.71 2.05 -3.86
N SER A 99 8.27 1.19 -4.78
CA SER A 99 9.10 0.14 -5.39
C SER A 99 10.44 0.67 -5.94
N GLN A 100 11.54 0.19 -5.33
CA GLN A 100 12.92 0.54 -5.68
C GLN A 100 13.30 2.02 -5.52
N ALA A 101 12.46 2.80 -4.84
CA ALA A 101 12.67 4.22 -4.57
C ALA A 101 12.39 4.50 -3.09
N MET A 102 13.12 3.82 -2.19
CA MET A 102 12.81 3.72 -0.75
C MET A 102 11.59 2.82 -0.44
N GLY A 103 11.52 1.65 -1.09
CA GLY A 103 10.39 0.74 -0.92
C GLY A 103 10.53 -0.62 -1.59
N ARG A 104 9.73 -1.58 -1.11
CA ARG A 104 9.84 -3.00 -1.47
C ARG A 104 8.54 -3.53 -2.10
N VAL A 105 8.53 -3.75 -3.42
CA VAL A 105 7.29 -4.09 -4.15
C VAL A 105 6.57 -5.34 -3.65
N GLY A 106 7.31 -6.36 -3.22
CA GLY A 106 6.77 -7.64 -2.76
C GLY A 106 6.28 -7.64 -1.30
N GLU A 107 6.42 -6.52 -0.57
CA GLU A 107 6.24 -6.52 0.88
C GLU A 107 5.04 -5.69 1.38
N VAL A 108 4.20 -5.14 0.50
CA VAL A 108 3.03 -4.33 0.93
C VAL A 108 2.12 -5.11 1.89
N GLY A 109 1.71 -6.33 1.50
CA GLY A 109 0.83 -7.18 2.31
C GLY A 109 1.48 -7.62 3.62
N ILE A 110 2.70 -8.18 3.57
CA ILE A 110 3.38 -8.69 4.76
C ILE A 110 3.64 -7.57 5.78
N ARG A 111 4.05 -6.37 5.33
CA ARG A 111 4.34 -5.22 6.20
C ARG A 111 3.09 -4.65 6.85
N CYS A 112 1.96 -4.68 6.12
CA CYS A 112 0.65 -4.37 6.67
C CYS A 112 0.30 -5.31 7.83
N TRP A 113 0.46 -6.62 7.66
CA TRP A 113 0.13 -7.61 8.70
C TRP A 113 1.11 -7.62 9.87
N GLN A 114 2.40 -7.40 9.62
CA GLN A 114 3.40 -7.21 10.67
C GLN A 114 3.10 -5.99 11.54
N THR A 115 2.61 -4.90 10.92
CA THR A 115 2.18 -3.71 11.67
C THR A 115 0.97 -4.00 12.54
N ALA A 116 -0.05 -4.70 11.99
CA ALA A 116 -1.21 -5.12 12.77
C ALA A 116 -0.84 -6.04 13.95
N ASP A 117 0.04 -7.02 13.74
CA ASP A 117 0.53 -7.93 14.80
C ASP A 117 1.28 -7.16 15.89
N LYS A 118 2.22 -6.28 15.52
CA LYS A 118 2.95 -5.46 16.49
C LYS A 118 1.99 -4.61 17.33
N MET A 119 1.01 -3.97 16.69
CA MET A 119 0.04 -3.13 17.39
C MET A 119 -0.86 -3.92 18.32
N LYS A 120 -1.30 -5.12 17.92
CA LYS A 120 -2.00 -6.03 18.84
C LYS A 120 -1.14 -6.37 20.06
N ARG A 121 0.13 -6.74 19.86
CA ARG A 121 1.04 -7.11 20.96
C ARG A 121 1.30 -5.96 21.94
N GLN A 122 1.39 -4.73 21.44
CA GLN A 122 1.72 -3.56 22.26
C GLN A 122 0.49 -2.86 22.85
N ARG A 123 -0.66 -2.90 22.17
CA ARG A 123 -1.85 -2.11 22.52
C ARG A 123 -3.07 -2.95 22.86
N GLY A 124 -3.01 -4.27 22.69
CA GLY A 124 -4.12 -5.18 22.95
C GLY A 124 -5.21 -5.14 21.86
N ALA A 125 -6.42 -5.53 22.23
CA ALA A 125 -7.60 -5.46 21.38
C ALA A 125 -7.98 -3.99 21.09
N LEU A 126 -8.48 -3.72 19.89
CA LEU A 126 -9.09 -2.42 19.60
C LEU A 126 -10.41 -2.27 20.36
N ALA A 127 -10.80 -1.03 20.66
CA ALA A 127 -12.04 -0.75 21.38
C ALA A 127 -13.29 -1.17 20.57
N GLU A 128 -13.17 -1.20 19.25
CA GLU A 128 -14.23 -1.60 18.32
C GLU A 128 -14.37 -3.12 18.13
N GLU A 129 -13.49 -3.92 18.74
CA GLU A 129 -13.60 -5.39 18.67
C GLU A 129 -14.77 -5.91 19.50
N THR A 130 -15.42 -6.95 18.96
CA THR A 130 -16.51 -7.67 19.64
C THR A 130 -16.26 -9.17 19.60
N GLY A 131 -16.18 -9.80 20.78
CA GLY A 131 -15.87 -11.22 20.93
C GLY A 131 -14.37 -11.53 20.97
N ASP A 132 -14.03 -12.81 20.99
CA ASP A 132 -12.64 -13.29 21.08
C ASP A 132 -12.00 -13.43 19.69
N ASN A 133 -11.69 -12.30 19.06
CA ASN A 133 -11.11 -12.21 17.73
C ASN A 133 -10.50 -10.82 17.47
N ASP A 134 -9.86 -10.65 16.30
CA ASP A 134 -9.28 -9.39 15.84
C ASP A 134 -9.94 -8.90 14.53
N ASN A 135 -11.23 -9.21 14.32
CA ASN A 135 -11.87 -9.00 13.02
C ASN A 135 -11.95 -7.52 12.62
N PHE A 136 -12.15 -6.61 13.57
CA PHE A 136 -12.17 -5.19 13.27
C PHE A 136 -10.78 -4.70 12.84
N ARG A 137 -9.72 -5.07 13.56
CA ARG A 137 -8.33 -4.78 13.17
C ARG A 137 -8.01 -5.38 11.81
N VAL A 138 -8.34 -6.65 11.58
CA VAL A 138 -8.10 -7.32 10.28
C VAL A 138 -8.78 -6.58 9.13
N ARG A 139 -10.04 -6.15 9.30
CA ARG A 139 -10.76 -5.36 8.29
C ARG A 139 -10.17 -3.97 8.10
N ARG A 140 -9.78 -3.28 9.18
CA ARG A 140 -9.11 -1.97 9.12
C ARG A 140 -7.81 -2.06 8.32
N TYR A 141 -7.01 -3.09 8.54
CA TYR A 141 -5.71 -3.25 7.89
C TYR A 141 -5.82 -3.76 6.44
N ILE A 142 -6.67 -4.74 6.14
CA ILE A 142 -6.83 -5.22 4.75
C ILE A 142 -7.32 -4.11 3.82
N ALA A 143 -8.14 -3.17 4.32
CA ALA A 143 -8.61 -2.03 3.57
C ALA A 143 -7.46 -1.12 3.06
N LYS A 144 -6.33 -1.06 3.79
CA LYS A 144 -5.19 -0.17 3.50
C LYS A 144 -4.46 -0.52 2.21
N TYR A 145 -4.54 -1.77 1.75
CA TYR A 145 -3.91 -2.20 0.50
C TYR A 145 -4.89 -2.81 -0.51
N THR A 146 -6.20 -2.69 -0.26
CA THR A 146 -7.26 -3.17 -1.17
C THR A 146 -8.19 -2.03 -1.59
N ILE A 147 -9.20 -1.72 -0.77
CA ILE A 147 -10.27 -0.79 -1.17
C ILE A 147 -9.85 0.68 -1.09
N ASN A 148 -9.06 1.09 -0.10
CA ASN A 148 -8.68 2.50 0.08
C ASN A 148 -7.79 3.03 -1.06
N PRO A 149 -6.76 2.29 -1.53
CA PRO A 149 -6.04 2.67 -2.75
C PRO A 149 -6.97 2.77 -3.97
N ALA A 150 -7.91 1.83 -4.11
CA ALA A 150 -8.85 1.85 -5.22
C ALA A 150 -9.77 3.09 -5.17
N ILE A 151 -10.24 3.50 -3.99
CA ILE A 151 -11.03 4.73 -3.82
C ILE A 151 -10.19 5.97 -4.17
N ALA A 152 -8.99 6.07 -3.60
CA ALA A 152 -8.12 7.24 -3.77
C ALA A 152 -7.76 7.50 -5.25
N HIS A 153 -7.65 6.43 -6.05
CA HIS A 153 -7.29 6.50 -7.46
C HIS A 153 -8.46 6.34 -8.42
N GLY A 154 -9.70 6.29 -7.94
CA GLY A 154 -10.89 6.25 -8.79
C GLY A 154 -11.11 4.92 -9.51
N LEU A 155 -10.71 3.82 -8.87
CA LEU A 155 -10.73 2.44 -9.37
C LEU A 155 -11.74 1.56 -8.62
N SER A 156 -12.37 2.09 -7.56
CA SER A 156 -13.17 1.31 -6.61
C SER A 156 -14.45 0.70 -7.19
N LYS A 157 -14.91 1.15 -8.35
CA LYS A 157 -15.99 0.49 -9.10
C LYS A 157 -15.55 -0.86 -9.68
N GLU A 158 -14.28 -0.98 -10.07
CA GLU A 158 -13.76 -2.12 -10.80
C GLU A 158 -13.05 -3.13 -9.89
N ILE A 159 -12.28 -2.65 -8.90
CA ILE A 159 -11.38 -3.47 -8.08
C ILE A 159 -11.43 -3.08 -6.59
N GLY A 160 -10.57 -3.73 -5.79
CA GLY A 160 -10.29 -3.35 -4.40
C GLY A 160 -11.15 -4.04 -3.35
N SER A 161 -12.15 -4.85 -3.72
CA SER A 161 -12.91 -5.67 -2.77
C SER A 161 -13.55 -6.88 -3.44
N VAL A 162 -13.85 -7.92 -2.67
CA VAL A 162 -14.66 -9.05 -3.11
C VAL A 162 -16.13 -8.64 -3.02
N THR A 163 -16.68 -8.12 -4.12
CA THR A 163 -18.05 -7.62 -4.20
C THR A 163 -18.63 -7.92 -5.57
N ALA A 164 -19.88 -8.38 -5.64
CA ALA A 164 -20.54 -8.68 -6.90
C ALA A 164 -20.51 -7.46 -7.85
N GLY A 165 -20.25 -7.72 -9.14
CA GLY A 165 -20.10 -6.68 -10.17
C GLY A 165 -18.68 -6.15 -10.35
N LYS A 166 -17.75 -6.41 -9.43
CA LYS A 166 -16.33 -6.10 -9.60
C LYS A 166 -15.60 -7.18 -10.38
N ARG A 167 -14.41 -6.82 -10.88
CA ARG A 167 -13.49 -7.76 -11.52
C ARG A 167 -13.08 -8.87 -10.55
N ALA A 168 -12.96 -10.10 -11.06
CA ALA A 168 -12.51 -11.27 -10.31
C ALA A 168 -10.96 -11.29 -10.17
N ASP A 169 -10.40 -10.20 -9.64
CA ASP A 169 -8.99 -10.10 -9.25
C ASP A 169 -8.88 -10.61 -7.81
N LEU A 170 -8.50 -11.89 -7.64
CA LEU A 170 -8.59 -12.63 -6.38
C LEU A 170 -7.24 -13.24 -6.01
N VAL A 171 -6.99 -13.38 -4.71
CA VAL A 171 -5.80 -14.07 -4.19
C VAL A 171 -6.25 -15.13 -3.20
N LEU A 172 -5.83 -16.37 -3.44
CA LEU A 172 -6.09 -17.50 -2.56
C LEU A 172 -4.90 -17.72 -1.63
N TRP A 173 -5.19 -18.01 -0.37
CA TRP A 173 -4.20 -18.20 0.67
C TRP A 173 -4.48 -19.48 1.42
N ASN A 174 -3.44 -20.29 1.60
CA ASN A 174 -3.39 -21.20 2.73
C ASN A 174 -3.21 -20.36 4.02
N PRO A 175 -4.02 -20.57 5.07
CA PRO A 175 -3.93 -19.79 6.31
C PRO A 175 -2.52 -19.72 6.92
N ALA A 176 -1.73 -20.79 6.82
CA ALA A 176 -0.36 -20.84 7.34
C ALA A 176 0.60 -19.88 6.62
N PHE A 177 0.26 -19.42 5.41
CA PHE A 177 1.07 -18.54 4.58
C PHE A 177 0.41 -17.18 4.31
N PHE A 178 -0.71 -16.89 4.99
CA PHE A 178 -1.48 -15.66 4.80
C PHE A 178 -0.60 -14.41 4.95
N GLY A 179 -0.68 -13.51 3.98
CA GLY A 179 0.08 -12.26 3.95
C GLY A 179 1.55 -12.40 3.51
N VAL A 180 2.08 -13.61 3.35
CA VAL A 180 3.48 -13.87 3.01
C VAL A 180 3.65 -14.44 1.60
N LYS A 181 3.08 -15.63 1.33
CA LYS A 181 3.18 -16.33 0.04
C LYS A 181 1.82 -16.93 -0.37
N PRO A 182 1.10 -16.33 -1.33
CA PRO A 182 -0.22 -16.82 -1.76
C PRO A 182 -0.17 -18.14 -2.52
N GLU A 183 -1.24 -18.92 -2.45
CA GLU A 183 -1.37 -20.17 -3.19
C GLU A 183 -1.75 -19.94 -4.65
N MET A 184 -2.48 -18.86 -4.94
CA MET A 184 -2.90 -18.57 -6.31
C MET A 184 -3.25 -17.09 -6.45
N VAL A 185 -2.88 -16.49 -7.59
CA VAL A 185 -3.24 -15.13 -7.97
C VAL A 185 -4.06 -15.20 -9.26
N LEU A 186 -5.29 -14.69 -9.19
CA LEU A 186 -6.22 -14.60 -10.31
C LEU A 186 -6.37 -13.14 -10.73
N VAL A 187 -6.40 -12.91 -12.04
CA VAL A 187 -6.70 -11.61 -12.65
C VAL A 187 -7.84 -11.85 -13.64
N GLY A 188 -8.94 -11.11 -13.52
CA GLY A 188 -10.13 -11.27 -14.35
C GLY A 188 -10.71 -12.69 -14.34
N GLY A 189 -10.55 -13.43 -13.23
CA GLY A 189 -10.99 -14.82 -13.10
C GLY A 189 -10.04 -15.87 -13.67
N THR A 190 -8.92 -15.48 -14.27
CA THR A 190 -7.92 -16.40 -14.83
C THR A 190 -6.68 -16.45 -13.93
N ILE A 191 -6.14 -17.64 -13.68
CA ILE A 191 -4.91 -17.80 -12.88
C ILE A 191 -3.74 -17.15 -13.63
N ALA A 192 -3.15 -16.13 -13.02
CA ALA A 192 -2.00 -15.40 -13.54
C ALA A 192 -0.67 -15.93 -12.99
N ALA A 193 -0.66 -16.37 -11.72
CA ALA A 193 0.51 -16.96 -11.09
C ALA A 193 0.13 -17.93 -9.96
N ALA A 194 0.94 -18.97 -9.77
CA ALA A 194 0.81 -19.94 -8.69
C ALA A 194 2.19 -20.56 -8.37
N PRO A 195 2.45 -21.04 -7.14
CA PRO A 195 3.58 -21.89 -6.87
C PRO A 195 3.32 -23.25 -7.54
N MET A 196 4.29 -23.71 -8.33
CA MET A 196 4.15 -24.92 -9.16
C MET A 196 5.46 -25.71 -9.16
N GLY A 197 5.31 -27.03 -9.02
CA GLY A 197 6.41 -27.99 -8.88
C GLY A 197 7.16 -28.25 -10.17
N ASP A 198 7.83 -29.39 -10.25
CA ASP A 198 8.46 -29.87 -11.47
C ASP A 198 7.40 -30.10 -12.57
N PRO A 199 7.46 -29.38 -13.71
CA PRO A 199 6.50 -29.54 -14.81
C PRO A 199 6.53 -30.92 -15.48
N ASN A 200 7.62 -31.69 -15.33
CA ASN A 200 7.74 -33.04 -15.88
C ASN A 200 7.31 -34.14 -14.89
N ALA A 201 6.96 -33.78 -13.65
CA ALA A 201 6.49 -34.76 -12.67
C ALA A 201 5.07 -35.26 -12.98
N SER A 202 4.69 -36.37 -12.35
CA SER A 202 3.37 -36.99 -12.55
C SER A 202 2.20 -36.19 -11.96
N ILE A 203 2.48 -35.25 -11.05
CA ILE A 203 1.53 -34.39 -10.34
C ILE A 203 2.18 -33.01 -10.11
N PRO A 204 1.42 -31.94 -9.77
CA PRO A 204 1.96 -30.56 -9.74
C PRO A 204 2.74 -30.17 -8.47
N THR A 205 2.78 -31.02 -7.45
CA THR A 205 3.36 -30.74 -6.12
C THR A 205 4.80 -31.20 -5.85
N PRO A 206 5.41 -32.12 -6.64
CA PRO A 206 6.81 -32.50 -6.48
C PRO A 206 7.74 -31.31 -6.66
N GLN A 207 8.80 -31.29 -5.85
CA GLN A 207 9.76 -30.21 -5.80
C GLN A 207 10.59 -30.10 -7.10
N PRO A 208 11.10 -28.91 -7.45
CA PRO A 208 11.04 -27.66 -6.69
C PRO A 208 9.75 -26.84 -6.93
N MET A 209 9.10 -26.44 -5.84
CA MET A 209 7.95 -25.53 -5.83
C MET A 209 8.41 -24.07 -5.78
N HIS A 210 8.11 -23.30 -6.82
CA HIS A 210 8.30 -21.86 -6.83
C HIS A 210 7.21 -21.18 -7.68
N TYR A 211 7.04 -19.87 -7.53
CA TYR A 211 6.09 -19.14 -8.37
C TYR A 211 6.45 -19.25 -9.84
N ARG A 212 5.43 -19.53 -10.64
CA ARG A 212 5.52 -19.53 -12.10
C ARG A 212 4.35 -18.71 -12.65
N PRO A 213 4.54 -17.98 -13.76
CA PRO A 213 3.42 -17.44 -14.50
C PRO A 213 2.53 -18.59 -14.99
N MET A 214 1.23 -18.39 -14.94
CA MET A 214 0.21 -19.34 -15.39
C MET A 214 -0.44 -18.84 -16.68
N PHE A 215 -1.42 -19.56 -17.22
CA PHE A 215 -2.03 -19.24 -18.52
C PHE A 215 -2.56 -17.80 -18.65
N GLY A 216 -3.04 -17.19 -17.55
CA GLY A 216 -3.49 -15.79 -17.53
C GLY A 216 -2.39 -14.75 -17.80
N ALA A 217 -1.11 -15.15 -17.75
CA ALA A 217 0.03 -14.29 -18.06
C ALA A 217 0.49 -14.35 -19.52
N TYR A 218 -0.15 -15.16 -20.38
CA TYR A 218 0.31 -15.41 -21.74
C TYR A 218 -0.72 -15.07 -22.82
N GLY A 219 -0.23 -14.71 -24.01
CA GLY A 219 -1.03 -14.51 -25.22
C GLY A 219 -2.23 -13.58 -25.01
N LYS A 220 -3.38 -13.95 -25.60
CA LYS A 220 -4.64 -13.20 -25.47
C LYS A 220 -5.30 -13.33 -24.09
N ALA A 221 -4.91 -14.34 -23.30
CA ALA A 221 -5.44 -14.46 -21.94
C ALA A 221 -4.97 -13.27 -21.08
N LEU A 222 -3.73 -12.80 -21.25
CA LEU A 222 -3.23 -11.60 -20.58
C LEU A 222 -4.04 -10.35 -20.91
N THR A 223 -4.36 -10.13 -22.18
CA THR A 223 -5.09 -8.93 -22.63
C THR A 223 -6.58 -8.99 -22.28
N ASN A 224 -7.19 -10.18 -22.31
CA ASN A 224 -8.60 -10.37 -21.96
C ASN A 224 -8.83 -10.39 -20.43
N SER A 225 -7.84 -10.82 -19.66
CA SER A 225 -7.96 -10.92 -18.20
C SER A 225 -7.67 -9.62 -17.49
N SER A 226 -6.92 -8.68 -18.09
CA SER A 226 -6.49 -7.43 -17.44
C SER A 226 -7.00 -6.18 -18.16
N VAL A 227 -6.90 -5.02 -17.49
CA VAL A 227 -7.28 -3.72 -18.05
C VAL A 227 -6.17 -2.70 -17.85
N THR A 228 -6.19 -1.62 -18.63
CA THR A 228 -5.38 -0.42 -18.39
C THR A 228 -6.29 0.70 -17.91
N PHE A 229 -6.06 1.20 -16.70
CA PHE A 229 -6.78 2.36 -16.20
C PHE A 229 -6.21 3.66 -16.80
N VAL A 230 -7.08 4.53 -17.31
CA VAL A 230 -6.72 5.78 -17.98
C VAL A 230 -7.62 6.93 -17.52
N SER A 231 -7.27 8.18 -17.85
CA SER A 231 -8.16 9.31 -17.62
C SER A 231 -9.42 9.21 -18.50
N LYS A 232 -10.56 9.75 -18.02
CA LYS A 232 -11.78 9.82 -18.83
C LYS A 232 -11.56 10.51 -20.17
N ALA A 233 -10.79 11.59 -20.20
CA ALA A 233 -10.47 12.30 -21.44
C ALA A 233 -9.71 11.41 -22.46
N ALA A 234 -8.77 10.59 -21.99
CA ALA A 234 -8.03 9.67 -22.86
C ALA A 234 -8.95 8.55 -23.41
N PHE A 235 -9.81 8.01 -22.56
CA PHE A 235 -10.80 7.01 -22.94
C PHE A 235 -11.77 7.56 -24.01
N ASP A 236 -12.40 8.71 -23.74
CA ASP A 236 -13.36 9.34 -24.64
C ASP A 236 -12.72 9.78 -25.98
N ALA A 237 -11.43 10.10 -25.99
CA ALA A 237 -10.66 10.43 -27.19
C ALA A 237 -10.22 9.19 -28.02
N GLY A 238 -10.70 7.99 -27.67
CA GLY A 238 -10.40 6.76 -28.41
C GLY A 238 -8.94 6.32 -28.32
N LEU A 239 -8.25 6.59 -27.21
CA LEU A 239 -6.81 6.31 -27.06
C LEU A 239 -6.45 4.85 -27.38
N GLN A 240 -7.29 3.89 -26.98
CA GLN A 240 -7.06 2.47 -27.24
C GLN A 240 -6.89 2.19 -28.74
N GLY A 241 -7.79 2.69 -29.58
CA GLY A 241 -7.74 2.51 -31.03
C GLY A 241 -6.56 3.23 -31.66
N ARG A 242 -6.24 4.45 -31.18
CA ARG A 242 -5.10 5.24 -31.68
C ARG A 242 -3.75 4.59 -31.40
N LEU A 243 -3.60 3.92 -30.26
CA LEU A 243 -2.38 3.17 -29.91
C LEU A 243 -2.35 1.76 -30.51
N GLY A 244 -3.47 1.26 -31.03
CA GLY A 244 -3.57 -0.10 -31.56
C GLY A 244 -3.36 -1.19 -30.50
N VAL A 245 -3.68 -0.91 -29.23
CA VAL A 245 -3.50 -1.87 -28.13
C VAL A 245 -4.76 -2.69 -27.90
N GLU A 246 -4.58 -3.96 -27.54
CA GLU A 246 -5.69 -4.90 -27.37
C GLU A 246 -6.29 -4.93 -25.98
N LYS A 247 -5.50 -4.59 -24.95
CA LYS A 247 -5.98 -4.56 -23.58
C LYS A 247 -7.05 -3.49 -23.43
N ALA A 248 -8.20 -3.86 -22.88
CA ALA A 248 -9.30 -2.93 -22.65
C ALA A 248 -8.85 -1.77 -21.74
N MET A 249 -9.23 -0.55 -22.10
CA MET A 249 -9.02 0.62 -21.26
C MET A 249 -10.25 0.89 -20.40
N VAL A 250 -10.04 1.28 -19.14
CA VAL A 250 -11.13 1.69 -18.24
C VAL A 250 -10.84 3.08 -17.70
N ALA A 251 -11.81 3.98 -17.80
CA ALA A 251 -11.67 5.34 -17.28
C ALA A 251 -11.72 5.34 -15.74
N VAL A 252 -10.76 6.01 -15.11
CA VAL A 252 -10.84 6.33 -13.68
C VAL A 252 -11.95 7.35 -13.44
N GLU A 253 -12.65 7.23 -12.31
CA GLU A 253 -13.77 8.09 -11.95
C GLU A 253 -13.69 8.61 -10.51
N ASN A 254 -14.40 9.69 -10.21
CA ASN A 254 -14.59 10.20 -8.86
C ASN A 254 -13.33 10.44 -8.00
N THR A 255 -12.23 10.91 -8.59
CA THR A 255 -11.03 11.30 -7.82
C THR A 255 -11.16 12.67 -7.15
N ARG A 256 -12.22 13.42 -7.51
CA ARG A 256 -12.45 14.82 -7.12
C ARG A 256 -13.87 15.10 -6.60
N GLY A 257 -14.80 14.13 -6.64
CA GLY A 257 -16.22 14.35 -6.34
C GLY A 257 -16.54 14.47 -4.86
N GLY A 258 -15.67 15.13 -4.10
CA GLY A 258 -15.76 15.28 -2.66
C GLY A 258 -15.04 14.20 -1.85
N ILE A 259 -14.36 13.24 -2.49
CA ILE A 259 -13.62 12.21 -1.74
C ILE A 259 -12.53 12.85 -0.85
N GLY A 260 -12.32 12.26 0.32
CA GLY A 260 -11.33 12.70 1.30
C GLY A 260 -11.13 11.64 2.37
N LYS A 261 -10.68 12.06 3.56
CA LYS A 261 -10.40 11.14 4.66
C LYS A 261 -11.63 10.33 5.07
N HIS A 262 -12.80 10.96 5.14
CA HIS A 262 -14.09 10.31 5.45
C HIS A 262 -14.49 9.21 4.45
N SER A 263 -13.90 9.18 3.25
CA SER A 263 -14.19 8.16 2.24
C SER A 263 -13.35 6.89 2.42
N MET A 264 -12.38 6.89 3.35
CA MET A 264 -11.45 5.79 3.56
C MET A 264 -12.06 4.77 4.53
N VAL A 265 -12.35 3.58 4.00
CA VAL A 265 -13.04 2.50 4.72
C VAL A 265 -12.23 2.11 5.96
N LEU A 266 -12.87 2.26 7.14
CA LEU A 266 -12.33 1.94 8.47
C LEU A 266 -11.05 2.71 8.86
N ASN A 267 -10.68 3.74 8.09
CA ASN A 267 -9.45 4.51 8.24
C ASN A 267 -9.69 6.00 7.96
N ASP A 268 -10.73 6.55 8.58
CA ASP A 268 -11.26 7.90 8.40
C ASP A 268 -10.97 8.84 9.57
N ALA A 269 -10.15 8.42 10.55
CA ALA A 269 -9.84 9.23 11.72
C ALA A 269 -9.10 10.52 11.35
N THR A 270 -9.51 11.66 11.91
CA THR A 270 -8.89 12.99 11.69
C THR A 270 -8.39 13.55 13.02
N PRO A 271 -7.35 12.93 13.63
CA PRO A 271 -6.82 13.43 14.90
C PRO A 271 -6.18 14.81 14.72
N HIS A 272 -6.20 15.62 15.77
CA HIS A 272 -5.30 16.75 15.88
C HIS A 272 -3.88 16.21 16.11
N VAL A 273 -2.94 16.60 15.25
CA VAL A 273 -1.55 16.13 15.28
C VAL A 273 -0.64 17.34 15.36
N GLU A 274 0.20 17.35 16.38
CA GLU A 274 1.31 18.29 16.55
C GLU A 274 2.62 17.51 16.45
N VAL A 275 3.70 18.23 16.13
CA VAL A 275 5.07 17.70 16.08
C VAL A 275 5.95 18.81 16.60
N ASP A 276 6.69 18.54 17.67
CA ASP A 276 7.66 19.46 18.21
C ASP A 276 8.82 19.67 17.20
N PRO A 277 9.19 20.92 16.86
CA PRO A 277 10.21 21.18 15.85
C PRO A 277 11.63 20.80 16.28
N GLU A 278 11.89 20.61 17.57
CA GLU A 278 13.21 20.30 18.13
C GLU A 278 13.31 18.84 18.58
N THR A 279 12.27 18.31 19.25
CA THR A 279 12.28 16.94 19.79
C THR A 279 11.61 15.92 18.88
N TYR A 280 10.80 16.38 17.92
CA TYR A 280 10.00 15.55 16.99
C TYR A 280 8.89 14.71 17.65
N GLU A 281 8.62 14.93 18.94
CA GLU A 281 7.50 14.30 19.67
C GLU A 281 6.12 14.73 19.15
#